data_AF-L0WJU7-F1
#
_entry.id   AF-L0WJU7-F1
#
_cell.length_a   1.000
_cell.length_b   1.000
_cell.length_c   1.000
_cell.angle_alpha   90.00
_cell.angle_beta   90.00
_cell.angle_gamma   90.00
#
_symmetry.space_group_name_H-M   'P 1'
#
loop_
_entity.id
_entity.type
_entity.pdbx_description
1 polymer ?
#
loop_
_entity_poly.entity_id
_entity_poly.type
_entity_poly.pdbx_seq_one_letter_code
_entity_poly.pdbx_strand_id
1 'polypeptide(L)'
;MKEIEVRPRGRIEPPPEFKPIATFAYSAHQLRSPFSPPKDQKVLAAPEGRKVEPDLDRPKEYLERFSLDTLKMVGTITKPNQPLQALIEDPSGAVTRVKPGSYLGKNFGKVTSVSDVKIGLTEIVPDGRDGWVERTSSLSISE
;
A
#
# COMPACT_ATOMS: atom_id res chain seq x y z
N MET A 1 89.08 -40.65 29.18
CA MET A 1 87.86 -40.04 29.73
C MET A 1 87.28 -39.11 28.65
N LYS A 2 86.67 -39.52 27.53
CA LYS A 2 85.73 -40.60 27.22
C LYS A 2 84.45 -40.61 28.08
N GLU A 3 83.79 -39.47 28.24
CA GLU A 3 82.43 -39.45 28.81
C GLU A 3 81.61 -38.19 28.46
N ILE A 4 81.63 -37.76 27.19
CA ILE A 4 80.70 -36.69 26.72
C ILE A 4 79.99 -37.09 25.41
N GLU A 5 80.40 -38.20 24.77
CA GLU A 5 79.84 -38.70 23.49
C GLU A 5 78.57 -39.56 23.63
N VAL A 6 77.82 -39.45 24.74
CA VAL A 6 76.59 -40.25 24.94
C VAL A 6 75.41 -39.37 25.37
N ARG A 7 75.09 -38.37 24.56
CA ARG A 7 73.76 -37.77 24.58
C ARG A 7 73.13 -37.90 23.21
N PRO A 8 72.06 -38.72 23.05
CA PRO A 8 71.37 -38.81 21.76
C PRO A 8 70.85 -37.43 21.41
N ARG A 9 71.18 -36.95 20.21
CA ARG A 9 70.63 -35.70 19.67
C ARG A 9 69.12 -35.92 19.54
N GLY A 10 68.36 -35.41 20.50
CA GLY A 10 66.91 -35.52 20.51
C GLY A 10 66.36 -35.02 19.17
N ARG A 11 65.44 -35.78 18.58
CA ARG A 11 64.69 -35.35 17.40
C ARG A 11 63.88 -34.12 17.82
N ILE A 12 64.22 -32.97 17.26
CA ILE A 12 63.44 -31.75 17.44
C ILE A 12 62.12 -31.96 16.69
N GLU A 13 61.00 -31.79 17.37
CA GLU A 13 59.69 -31.88 16.72
C GLU A 13 59.58 -30.80 15.63
N PRO A 14 59.08 -31.15 14.43
CA PRO A 14 58.94 -30.17 13.37
C PRO A 14 58.01 -29.05 13.85
N PRO A 15 58.31 -27.79 13.47
CA PRO A 15 57.43 -26.69 13.81
C PRO A 15 56.02 -26.95 13.26
N PRO A 16 54.98 -26.52 13.99
CA PRO A 16 53.60 -26.80 13.60
C PRO A 16 53.30 -26.20 12.23
N GLU A 17 52.58 -26.97 11.39
CA GLU A 17 52.15 -26.49 10.08
C GLU A 17 51.09 -25.40 10.23
N PHE A 18 51.36 -24.24 9.63
CA PHE A 18 50.40 -23.14 9.56
C PHE A 18 49.27 -23.52 8.60
N LYS A 19 48.06 -23.72 9.15
CA LYS A 19 46.86 -23.89 8.34
C LYS A 19 46.52 -22.56 7.67
N PRO A 20 46.46 -22.47 6.33
CA PRO A 20 46.07 -21.24 5.67
C PRO A 20 44.64 -20.87 6.05
N ILE A 21 44.43 -19.59 6.34
CA ILE A 21 43.10 -19.06 6.63
C ILE A 21 42.30 -19.09 5.33
N ALA A 22 41.08 -19.62 5.39
CA ALA A 22 40.19 -19.65 4.23
C ALA A 22 39.88 -18.21 3.79
N THR A 23 40.23 -17.87 2.56
CA THR A 23 39.90 -16.57 1.97
C THR A 23 38.42 -16.53 1.61
N PHE A 24 37.68 -15.58 2.18
CA PHE A 24 36.29 -15.33 1.81
C PHE A 24 36.24 -14.33 0.65
N ALA A 25 35.72 -14.76 -0.50
CA ALA A 25 35.55 -13.88 -1.65
C ALA A 25 34.21 -13.13 -1.54
N TYR A 26 34.25 -11.79 -1.55
CA TYR A 26 33.04 -10.97 -1.47
C TYR A 26 32.42 -10.78 -2.87
N SER A 27 31.38 -11.55 -3.17
CA SER A 27 30.70 -11.56 -4.47
C SER A 27 29.71 -10.40 -4.68
N ALA A 28 29.45 -9.56 -3.67
CA ALA A 28 28.42 -8.52 -3.78
C ALA A 28 28.79 -7.37 -4.74
N HIS A 29 30.04 -7.29 -5.20
CA HIS A 29 30.46 -6.38 -6.27
C HIS A 29 29.77 -6.66 -7.62
N GLN A 30 29.23 -7.87 -7.80
CA GLN A 30 28.44 -8.24 -8.99
C GLN A 30 26.97 -7.85 -8.84
N LEU A 31 26.52 -7.50 -7.62
CA LEU A 31 25.15 -7.05 -7.39
C LEU A 31 25.02 -5.59 -7.79
N ARG A 32 23.79 -5.22 -8.15
CA ARG A 32 23.45 -3.84 -8.50
C ARG A 32 23.72 -2.92 -7.31
N SER A 33 24.26 -1.73 -7.60
CA SER A 33 24.49 -0.70 -6.58
C SER A 33 23.18 -0.37 -5.86
N PRO A 34 23.14 -0.47 -4.50
CA PRO A 34 21.96 -0.13 -3.72
C PRO A 34 21.63 1.37 -3.75
N PHE A 35 22.57 2.20 -4.21
CA PHE A 35 22.40 3.65 -4.34
C PHE A 35 22.06 4.10 -5.77
N SER A 36 21.95 3.15 -6.71
CA SER A 36 21.51 3.48 -8.06
C SER A 36 19.99 3.66 -8.09
N PRO A 37 19.48 4.79 -8.62
CA PRO A 37 18.04 5.08 -8.65
C PRO A 37 17.32 3.90 -9.31
N PRO A 38 16.17 3.45 -8.79
CA PRO A 38 15.44 2.31 -9.36
C PRO A 38 15.30 2.49 -10.88
N LYS A 39 15.76 1.50 -11.67
CA LYS A 39 15.45 1.49 -13.10
C LYS A 39 13.95 1.31 -13.18
N ASP A 40 13.27 2.35 -13.63
CA ASP A 40 11.84 2.48 -13.84
C ASP A 40 11.08 1.21 -13.46
N GLN A 41 10.66 1.15 -12.19
CA GLN A 41 9.45 0.42 -11.89
C GLN A 41 8.45 1.05 -12.83
N LYS A 42 8.14 0.38 -13.96
CA LYS A 42 7.13 0.79 -14.92
C LYS A 42 6.00 1.30 -14.06
N VAL A 43 5.86 2.62 -13.97
CA VAL A 43 4.64 3.23 -13.50
C VAL A 43 3.66 2.55 -14.42
N LEU A 44 2.83 1.67 -13.85
CA LEU A 44 1.80 0.99 -14.60
C LEU A 44 1.12 2.14 -15.32
N ALA A 45 1.41 2.29 -16.62
CA ALA A 45 0.82 3.34 -17.41
C ALA A 45 -0.65 2.99 -17.29
N ALA A 46 -1.37 3.76 -16.46
CA ALA A 46 -2.80 3.65 -16.37
C ALA A 46 -3.24 3.68 -17.84
N PRO A 47 -3.93 2.64 -18.33
CA PRO A 47 -4.20 2.53 -19.74
C PRO A 47 -4.81 3.86 -20.19
N GLU A 48 -4.19 4.49 -21.19
CA GLU A 48 -4.82 5.57 -21.93
C GLU A 48 -6.14 4.99 -22.48
N GLY A 49 -7.23 5.19 -21.74
CA GLY A 49 -8.38 4.31 -21.92
C GLY A 49 -9.69 4.76 -21.30
N ARG A 50 -9.69 5.81 -20.47
CA ARG A 50 -10.94 6.49 -20.13
C ARG A 50 -10.61 7.93 -19.77
N LYS A 51 -11.30 8.89 -20.40
CA LYS A 51 -11.46 10.22 -19.81
C LYS A 51 -12.22 10.00 -18.52
N VAL A 52 -11.48 9.71 -17.44
CA VAL A 52 -12.00 9.80 -16.08
C VAL A 52 -12.12 11.30 -15.88
N GLU A 53 -13.30 11.84 -16.12
CA GLU A 53 -13.59 13.24 -15.87
C GLU A 53 -14.80 13.26 -14.94
N PRO A 54 -14.76 14.06 -13.86
CA PRO A 54 -15.93 14.21 -13.02
C PRO A 54 -17.06 14.82 -13.84
N ASP A 55 -18.26 14.27 -13.70
CA ASP A 55 -19.47 14.84 -14.32
C ASP A 55 -19.84 16.13 -13.58
N LEU A 56 -19.45 17.28 -14.15
CA LEU A 56 -19.70 18.61 -13.60
C LEU A 56 -21.08 19.17 -13.96
N ASP A 57 -21.75 18.60 -14.95
CA ASP A 57 -23.07 19.06 -15.43
C ASP A 57 -24.21 18.56 -14.52
N ARG A 58 -23.96 17.50 -13.75
CA ARG A 58 -24.94 16.94 -12.81
C ARG A 58 -25.14 17.83 -11.58
N PRO A 59 -26.38 17.96 -11.06
CA PRO A 59 -26.61 18.55 -9.75
C PRO A 59 -25.94 17.74 -8.63
N LYS A 60 -25.17 18.41 -7.79
CA LYS A 60 -24.49 17.80 -6.64
C LYS A 60 -25.49 17.38 -5.56
N GLU A 61 -25.26 16.20 -4.99
CA GLU A 61 -25.95 15.69 -3.82
C GLU A 61 -25.49 16.39 -2.53
N TYR A 62 -26.29 16.26 -1.46
CA TYR A 62 -26.00 16.90 -0.17
C TYR A 62 -24.64 16.48 0.41
N LEU A 63 -24.32 15.18 0.34
CA LEU A 63 -23.11 14.60 0.93
C LEU A 63 -21.81 14.95 0.17
N GLU A 64 -21.90 15.50 -1.04
CA GLU A 64 -20.74 15.95 -1.81
C GLU A 64 -20.13 17.26 -1.29
N ARG A 65 -20.82 17.92 -0.36
CA ARG A 65 -20.32 19.14 0.30
C ARG A 65 -19.25 18.85 1.35
N PHE A 66 -19.20 17.61 1.83
CA PHE A 66 -18.33 17.17 2.92
C PHE A 66 -17.13 16.39 2.40
N SER A 67 -16.02 16.43 3.13
CA SER A 67 -14.88 15.55 2.82
C SER A 67 -15.21 14.13 3.26
N LEU A 68 -14.70 13.12 2.54
CA LEU A 68 -14.97 11.71 2.84
C LEU A 68 -14.60 11.36 4.28
N ASP A 69 -13.45 11.87 4.75
CA ASP A 69 -12.90 11.61 6.09
C ASP A 69 -13.80 12.11 7.23
N THR A 70 -14.71 13.03 6.93
CA THR A 70 -15.62 13.64 7.91
C THR A 70 -16.98 12.95 7.95
N LEU A 71 -17.28 12.11 6.97
CA LEU A 71 -18.50 11.32 6.90
C LEU A 71 -18.33 10.01 7.67
N LYS A 72 -19.39 9.55 8.33
CA LYS A 72 -19.38 8.29 9.07
C LYS A 72 -20.53 7.40 8.65
N MET A 73 -20.28 6.11 8.47
CA MET A 73 -21.35 5.13 8.26
C MET A 73 -21.89 4.74 9.63
N VAL A 74 -23.19 4.93 9.83
CA VAL A 74 -23.87 4.59 11.09
C VAL A 74 -24.67 3.29 11.01
N GLY A 75 -24.92 2.80 9.79
CA GLY A 75 -25.59 1.53 9.58
C GLY A 75 -26.17 1.37 8.19
N THR A 76 -27.05 0.39 8.04
CA THR A 76 -27.81 0.14 6.83
C THR A 76 -29.30 0.11 7.13
N ILE A 77 -30.10 0.40 6.11
CA ILE A 77 -31.54 0.27 6.15
C ILE A 77 -32.00 -0.42 4.87
N THR A 78 -32.94 -1.35 5.03
CA THR A 78 -33.61 -1.99 3.90
C THR A 78 -35.11 -1.83 4.07
N LYS A 79 -35.82 -1.71 2.95
CA LYS A 79 -37.28 -1.75 2.89
C LYS A 79 -37.69 -3.01 2.14
N PRO A 80 -38.88 -3.57 2.42
CA PRO A 80 -39.43 -4.66 1.61
C PRO A 80 -39.38 -4.27 0.13
N ASN A 81 -38.81 -5.14 -0.71
CA ASN A 81 -38.62 -4.94 -2.16
C ASN A 81 -37.70 -3.77 -2.58
N GLN A 82 -36.80 -3.28 -1.72
CA GLN A 82 -35.77 -2.29 -2.10
C GLN A 82 -34.34 -2.80 -1.85
N PRO A 83 -33.35 -2.32 -2.61
CA PRO A 83 -31.95 -2.64 -2.35
C PRO A 83 -31.49 -2.05 -1.01
N LEU A 84 -30.47 -2.67 -0.43
CA LEU A 84 -29.82 -2.21 0.80
C LEU A 84 -29.28 -0.79 0.63
N GLN A 85 -29.60 0.09 1.58
CA GLN A 85 -29.14 1.48 1.62
C GLN A 85 -28.25 1.69 2.83
N ALA A 86 -27.22 2.51 2.68
CA ALA A 86 -26.37 2.92 3.78
C ALA A 86 -26.92 4.19 4.43
N LEU A 87 -26.68 4.33 5.73
CA LEU A 87 -26.92 5.52 6.51
C LEU A 87 -25.58 6.20 6.78
N ILE A 88 -25.44 7.42 6.28
CA ILE A 88 -24.22 8.23 6.42
C ILE A 88 -24.54 9.45 7.26
N GLU A 89 -23.82 9.62 8.35
CA GLU A 89 -23.83 10.79 9.21
C GLU A 89 -22.80 11.81 8.73
N ASP A 90 -23.22 13.06 8.63
CA ASP A 90 -22.35 14.19 8.34
C ASP A 90 -21.75 14.80 9.64
N PRO A 91 -20.78 15.73 9.55
CA PRO A 91 -20.18 16.35 10.73
C PRO A 91 -21.15 17.16 11.59
N SER A 92 -22.36 17.44 11.09
CA SER A 92 -23.41 18.13 11.83
C SER A 92 -24.33 17.17 12.59
N GLY A 93 -24.16 15.86 12.43
CA GLY A 93 -25.01 14.82 13.01
C GLY A 93 -26.26 14.48 12.17
N ALA A 94 -26.38 15.03 10.96
CA ALA A 94 -27.49 14.74 10.07
C ALA A 94 -27.25 13.42 9.33
N VAL A 95 -28.22 12.50 9.43
CA VAL A 95 -28.14 11.18 8.80
C VAL A 95 -28.87 11.18 7.46
N THR A 96 -28.15 10.85 6.39
CA THR A 96 -28.66 10.75 5.03
C THR A 96 -28.60 9.31 4.52
N ARG A 97 -29.65 8.90 3.79
CA ARG A 97 -29.71 7.58 3.14
C ARG A 97 -29.02 7.62 1.79
N VAL A 98 -28.21 6.61 1.52
CA VAL A 98 -27.41 6.49 0.31
C VAL A 98 -27.62 5.12 -0.32
N LYS A 99 -27.77 5.06 -1.64
CA LYS A 99 -27.94 3.82 -2.40
C LYS A 99 -26.78 3.61 -3.38
N PRO A 100 -26.59 2.40 -3.93
CA PRO A 100 -25.66 2.20 -5.03
C PRO A 100 -25.94 3.21 -6.18
N GLY A 101 -24.89 3.88 -6.64
CA GLY A 101 -24.96 4.94 -7.66
C GLY A 101 -25.13 6.36 -7.13
N SER A 102 -25.40 6.57 -5.84
CA SER A 102 -25.35 7.90 -5.20
C SER A 102 -23.91 8.42 -5.07
N TYR A 103 -23.79 9.73 -4.89
CA TYR A 103 -22.51 10.42 -4.76
C TYR A 103 -22.33 11.04 -3.37
N LEU A 104 -21.12 10.98 -2.85
CA LEU A 104 -20.73 11.57 -1.58
C LEU A 104 -19.24 11.92 -1.58
N GLY A 105 -18.85 12.83 -0.70
CA GLY A 105 -17.49 13.32 -0.65
C GLY A 105 -17.19 14.38 -1.71
N LYS A 106 -16.23 15.26 -1.44
CA LYS A 106 -15.78 16.31 -2.37
C LYS A 106 -15.15 15.78 -3.67
N ASN A 107 -14.65 14.55 -3.64
CA ASN A 107 -13.94 13.91 -4.76
C ASN A 107 -14.89 13.09 -5.66
N PHE A 108 -16.16 13.49 -5.76
CA PHE A 108 -17.16 12.82 -6.60
C PHE A 108 -17.28 11.31 -6.32
N GLY A 109 -17.23 10.93 -5.05
CA GLY A 109 -17.22 9.54 -4.62
C GLY A 109 -18.52 8.83 -4.96
N LYS A 110 -18.51 7.99 -5.99
CA LYS A 110 -19.67 7.22 -6.43
C LYS A 110 -19.75 5.90 -5.68
N VAL A 111 -20.88 5.63 -5.02
CA VAL A 111 -21.11 4.37 -4.33
C VAL A 111 -21.26 3.23 -5.33
N THR A 112 -20.36 2.25 -5.26
CA THR A 112 -20.36 1.06 -6.11
C THR A 112 -21.09 -0.09 -5.45
N SER A 113 -20.94 -0.25 -4.13
CA SER A 113 -21.58 -1.31 -3.37
C SER A 113 -21.90 -0.88 -1.93
N VAL A 114 -22.96 -1.48 -1.38
CA VAL A 114 -23.37 -1.30 0.02
C VAL A 114 -23.40 -2.67 0.67
N SER A 115 -22.77 -2.79 1.84
CA SER A 115 -22.83 -3.98 2.70
C SER A 115 -23.20 -3.55 4.12
N ASP A 116 -23.48 -4.51 5.00
CA ASP A 116 -23.95 -4.22 6.37
C ASP A 116 -22.93 -3.47 7.22
N VAL A 117 -21.64 -3.69 6.96
CA VAL A 117 -20.54 -3.16 7.79
C VAL A 117 -19.72 -2.10 7.06
N LYS A 118 -19.82 -2.02 5.73
CA LYS A 118 -19.07 -1.04 4.93
C LYS A 118 -19.76 -0.65 3.62
N ILE A 119 -19.43 0.52 3.11
CA ILE A 119 -19.72 0.92 1.73
C ILE A 119 -18.44 0.95 0.89
N GLY A 120 -18.55 0.49 -0.35
CA GLY A 120 -17.51 0.63 -1.37
C GLY A 120 -17.85 1.78 -2.30
N LEU A 121 -16.87 2.62 -2.61
CA LEU A 121 -17.04 3.76 -3.50
C LEU A 121 -15.80 4.00 -4.37
N THR A 122 -15.98 4.69 -5.48
CA THR A 122 -14.92 5.10 -6.38
C THR A 122 -14.87 6.63 -6.42
N GLU A 123 -13.77 7.22 -5.98
CA GLU A 123 -13.49 8.65 -6.03
C GLU A 123 -12.75 9.01 -7.30
N ILE A 124 -12.91 10.26 -7.74
CA ILE A 124 -12.17 10.83 -8.85
C ILE A 124 -11.28 11.94 -8.28
N VAL A 125 -9.97 11.71 -8.30
CA VAL A 125 -8.96 12.58 -7.68
C VAL A 125 -8.01 13.11 -8.76
N PRO A 126 -7.59 14.38 -8.73
CA PRO A 126 -6.61 14.90 -9.68
C PRO A 126 -5.23 14.23 -9.49
N ASP A 127 -4.57 13.86 -10.59
CA ASP A 127 -3.24 13.22 -10.61
C ASP A 127 -2.07 14.23 -10.54
N GLY A 128 -2.38 15.53 -10.44
CA GLY A 128 -1.38 16.61 -10.36
C GLY A 128 -0.71 16.99 -11.69
N ARG A 129 -1.06 16.33 -12.80
CA ARG A 129 -0.60 16.64 -14.17
C ARG A 129 -1.78 16.88 -15.14
N ASP A 130 -2.77 17.64 -14.69
CA ASP A 130 -4.03 17.92 -15.42
C ASP A 130 -4.89 16.69 -15.79
N GLY A 131 -4.61 15.53 -15.20
CA GLY A 131 -5.40 14.31 -15.33
C GLY A 131 -6.21 14.01 -14.07
N TRP A 132 -7.16 13.09 -14.19
CA TRP A 132 -7.86 12.50 -13.06
C TRP A 132 -7.64 11.00 -13.00
N VAL A 133 -7.70 10.45 -11.79
CA VAL A 133 -7.53 9.02 -11.52
C VAL A 133 -8.68 8.55 -10.64
N GLU A 134 -9.20 7.37 -10.95
CA GLU A 134 -10.15 6.66 -10.10
C GLU A 134 -9.43 6.05 -8.90
N ARG A 135 -9.89 6.36 -7.70
CA ARG A 135 -9.42 5.77 -6.44
C ARG A 135 -10.54 4.98 -5.80
N THR A 136 -10.32 3.68 -5.60
CA THR A 136 -11.25 2.86 -4.82
C THR A 136 -11.08 3.16 -3.34
N SER A 137 -12.16 3.56 -2.69
CA SER A 137 -12.21 3.88 -1.27
C SER A 137 -13.36 3.10 -0.61
N SER A 138 -13.31 2.97 0.72
CA SER A 138 -14.38 2.32 1.48
C SER A 138 -14.60 3.01 2.81
N LEU A 139 -15.85 3.06 3.25
CA LEU A 139 -16.24 3.68 4.51
C LEU A 139 -16.94 2.60 5.36
N SER A 140 -16.32 2.23 6.48
CA SER A 140 -16.84 1.22 7.40
C SER A 140 -17.65 1.85 8.52
N ILE A 141 -18.51 1.04 9.14
CA ILE A 141 -19.18 1.42 10.38
C ILE A 141 -18.13 1.69 11.46
N SER A 142 -18.22 2.85 12.12
CA SER A 142 -17.39 3.13 13.29
C SER A 142 -17.96 2.37 14.49
N GLU A 143 -17.13 1.53 15.12
CA GLU A 143 -17.42 0.91 16.42
C GLU A 143 -17.57 1.95 17.54
#